data_AF-A0A2P5FA94-F1
#
_entry.id   AF-A0A2P5FA94-F1
#
_cell.length_a   1.000
_cell.length_b   1.000
_cell.length_c   1.000
_cell.angle_alpha   90.00
_cell.angle_beta   90.00
_cell.angle_gamma   90.00
#
_symmetry.space_group_name_H-M   'P 1'
#
loop_
_entity.id
_entity.type
_entity.pdbx_description
1 polymer ?
#
loop_
_entity_poly.entity_id
_entity_poly.type
_entity_poly.pdbx_seq_one_letter_code
_entity_poly.pdbx_strand_id
1 'polypeptide(L)'
;MAGSALNGTTETKYSLYDHRPYPLFEDDYLRVCKIPKRKGANFRDLPGVIVGRDNVARRDPNEDMLLLPSGKPLVPDYAFTFEQGKSKRYVYRPFARLWWDETVPTVLTFPSCHNQVALHPEQDRILTVREYARLQGFPDYYRFCGTVKERYVVS
;
A
#
# COMPACT_ATOMS: atom_id res chain seq x y z
N MET A 1 -24.25 12.76 56.22
CA MET A 1 -24.83 12.39 54.90
C MET A 1 -25.21 13.68 54.20
N ALA A 2 -24.94 14.00 52.93
CA ALA A 2 -24.26 13.44 51.76
C ALA A 2 -23.99 14.69 50.87
N GLY A 3 -23.09 14.77 49.89
CA GLY A 3 -22.19 13.85 49.23
C GLY A 3 -21.26 14.70 48.35
N SER A 4 -20.02 14.23 48.20
CA SER A 4 -18.98 14.87 47.39
C SER A 4 -19.34 14.82 45.90
N ALA A 5 -19.28 15.97 45.22
CA ALA A 5 -19.39 16.04 43.77
C ALA A 5 -18.05 15.64 43.14
N LEU A 6 -17.86 14.35 42.90
CA LEU A 6 -16.86 13.84 41.96
C LEU A 6 -17.49 13.86 40.56
N ASN A 7 -17.20 14.86 39.74
CA ASN A 7 -17.39 14.79 38.29
C ASN A 7 -16.20 15.45 37.60
N GLY A 8 -15.02 14.90 37.83
CA GLY A 8 -13.88 15.04 36.94
C GLY A 8 -13.93 13.95 35.88
N THR A 9 -14.84 14.05 34.90
CA THR A 9 -14.72 13.27 33.67
C THR A 9 -13.50 13.81 32.92
N THR A 10 -12.35 13.18 33.14
CA THR A 10 -11.19 13.32 32.26
C THR A 10 -11.61 12.85 30.88
N GLU A 11 -11.78 13.77 29.94
CA GLU A 11 -11.85 13.43 28.52
C GLU A 11 -10.58 12.63 28.19
N THR A 12 -10.71 11.32 28.03
CA THR A 12 -9.63 10.48 27.55
C THR A 12 -9.32 10.89 26.12
N LYS A 13 -8.30 11.73 25.95
CA LYS A 13 -7.81 12.18 24.64
C LYS A 13 -7.20 10.99 23.90
N TYR A 14 -8.03 10.27 23.13
CA TYR A 14 -7.60 9.18 22.27
C TYR A 14 -6.65 9.72 21.19
N SER A 15 -5.35 9.60 21.46
CA SER A 15 -4.31 10.08 20.55
C SER A 15 -3.93 8.96 19.58
N LEU A 16 -3.93 9.27 18.28
CA LEU A 16 -3.51 8.35 17.23
C LEU A 16 -2.02 8.52 16.95
N TYR A 17 -1.22 7.50 17.29
CA TYR A 17 0.23 7.51 17.05
C TYR A 17 0.59 6.81 15.75
N ASP A 18 1.72 7.20 15.15
CA ASP A 18 2.35 6.51 14.01
C ASP A 18 1.47 6.36 12.75
N HIS A 19 0.44 7.18 12.59
CA HIS A 19 -0.37 7.21 11.37
C HIS A 19 0.33 8.03 10.28
N ARG A 20 1.46 7.50 9.78
CA ARG A 20 2.30 8.12 8.75
C ARG A 20 2.75 7.06 7.73
N PRO A 21 2.55 7.26 6.42
CA PRO A 21 3.06 6.37 5.39
C PRO A 21 4.58 6.56 5.19
N TYR A 22 5.25 5.56 4.63
CA TYR A 22 6.58 5.80 4.06
C TYR A 22 6.39 6.62 2.76
N PRO A 23 7.14 7.73 2.59
CA PRO A 23 6.98 8.60 1.43
C PRO A 23 7.35 7.86 0.14
N LEU A 24 6.47 7.93 -0.85
CA LEU A 24 6.74 7.41 -2.19
C LEU A 24 7.61 8.40 -2.95
N PHE A 25 8.51 7.89 -3.79
CA PHE A 25 9.18 8.72 -4.78
C PHE A 25 8.17 9.26 -5.79
N GLU A 26 8.48 10.39 -6.41
CA GLU A 26 7.56 11.09 -7.34
C GLU A 26 7.05 10.17 -8.45
N ASP A 27 7.95 9.41 -9.09
CA ASP A 27 7.58 8.46 -10.13
C ASP A 27 6.60 7.39 -9.62
N ASP A 28 6.81 6.88 -8.41
CA ASP A 28 5.96 5.84 -7.83
C ASP A 28 4.62 6.40 -7.38
N TYR A 29 4.62 7.63 -6.85
CA TYR A 29 3.40 8.35 -6.54
C TYR A 29 2.54 8.55 -7.80
N LEU A 30 3.15 8.99 -8.91
CA LEU A 30 2.46 9.15 -10.19
C LEU A 30 1.89 7.82 -10.72
N ARG A 31 2.60 6.72 -10.55
CA ARG A 31 2.09 5.37 -10.86
C ARG A 31 0.89 5.02 -9.99
N VAL A 32 1.01 5.18 -8.68
CA VAL A 32 -0.05 4.87 -7.70
C VAL A 32 -1.32 5.68 -7.99
N CYS A 33 -1.19 6.96 -8.33
CA CYS A 33 -2.33 7.81 -8.70
C CYS A 33 -3.12 7.28 -9.91
N LYS A 34 -2.46 6.52 -10.81
CA LYS A 34 -3.10 5.92 -11.98
C LYS A 34 -3.71 4.55 -11.69
N ILE A 35 -3.48 3.95 -10.51
CA ILE A 35 -4.09 2.68 -10.13
C ILE A 35 -5.55 2.93 -9.72
N PRO A 36 -6.53 2.26 -10.35
CA PRO A 36 -7.94 2.41 -10.01
C PRO A 36 -8.25 2.10 -8.55
N LYS A 37 -9.24 2.78 -7.95
CA LYS A 37 -9.69 2.56 -6.57
C LYS A 37 -10.79 1.51 -6.51
N ARG A 38 -10.44 0.27 -6.84
CA ARG A 38 -11.34 -0.89 -6.84
C ARG A 38 -10.63 -2.14 -6.35
N LYS A 39 -11.41 -3.13 -5.90
CA LYS A 39 -10.90 -4.43 -5.50
C LYS A 39 -10.07 -5.07 -6.61
N GLY A 40 -8.90 -5.59 -6.25
CA GLY A 40 -7.99 -6.29 -7.17
C GLY A 40 -7.20 -5.39 -8.12
N ALA A 41 -7.33 -4.07 -8.04
CA ALA A 41 -6.58 -3.14 -8.88
C ALA A 41 -5.06 -3.25 -8.63
N ASN A 42 -4.28 -3.28 -9.71
CA ASN A 42 -2.84 -3.45 -9.68
C ASN A 42 -2.16 -2.86 -10.93
N PHE A 43 -0.84 -3.05 -11.09
CA PHE A 43 -0.10 -2.50 -12.24
C PHE A 43 -0.66 -2.91 -13.61
N ARG A 44 -1.40 -4.02 -13.71
CA ARG A 44 -2.02 -4.51 -14.95
C ARG A 44 -3.18 -3.62 -15.43
N ASP A 45 -3.69 -2.76 -14.55
CA ASP A 45 -4.70 -1.76 -14.88
C ASP A 45 -4.08 -0.44 -15.37
N LEU A 46 -2.75 -0.33 -15.41
CA LEU A 46 -2.09 0.85 -15.97
C LEU A 46 -2.26 0.87 -17.50
N PRO A 47 -2.37 2.06 -18.12
CA PRO A 47 -2.47 2.18 -19.57
C PRO A 47 -1.21 1.64 -20.26
N GLY A 48 -1.38 1.06 -21.45
CA GLY A 48 -0.33 0.36 -22.18
C GLY A 48 -0.02 -1.06 -21.69
N VAL A 49 -0.82 -1.62 -20.76
CA VAL A 49 -0.68 -3.02 -20.30
C VAL A 49 -1.83 -3.87 -20.81
N ILE A 50 -1.49 -4.98 -21.48
CA ILE A 50 -2.43 -6.00 -21.92
C ILE A 50 -2.20 -7.31 -21.18
N VAL A 51 -3.27 -8.04 -20.93
CA VAL A 51 -3.24 -9.38 -20.35
C VAL A 51 -3.59 -10.41 -21.42
N GLY A 52 -2.63 -11.25 -21.78
CA GLY A 52 -2.86 -12.32 -22.74
C GLY A 52 -3.78 -13.43 -22.19
N ARG A 53 -4.25 -14.31 -23.08
CA ARG A 53 -5.04 -15.51 -22.71
C ARG A 53 -4.31 -16.46 -21.75
N ASP A 54 -2.99 -16.38 -21.72
CA ASP A 54 -2.10 -17.10 -20.82
C ASP A 54 -1.95 -16.46 -19.43
N ASN A 55 -2.72 -15.39 -19.16
CA ASN A 55 -2.69 -14.60 -17.93
C ASN A 55 -1.33 -13.92 -17.66
N VAL A 56 -0.56 -13.66 -18.72
CA VAL A 56 0.72 -12.93 -18.67
C VAL A 56 0.50 -11.47 -19.05
N ALA A 57 0.96 -10.55 -18.22
CA ALA A 57 0.96 -9.12 -18.52
C ALA A 57 2.06 -8.79 -19.53
N ARG A 58 1.75 -7.97 -20.54
CA ARG A 58 2.69 -7.49 -21.57
C ARG A 58 2.41 -6.03 -21.88
N ARG A 59 3.37 -5.35 -22.50
CA ARG A 59 3.13 -4.05 -23.12
C ARG A 59 2.22 -4.22 -24.33
N ASP A 60 1.28 -3.31 -24.53
CA ASP A 60 0.49 -3.26 -25.77
C ASP A 60 1.43 -2.88 -26.93
N PRO A 61 1.52 -3.70 -27.99
CA PRO A 61 2.33 -3.35 -29.16
C PRO A 61 1.71 -2.23 -30.01
N ASN A 62 0.43 -1.89 -29.82
CA ASN A 62 -0.28 -0.86 -30.58
C ASN A 62 -0.32 0.51 -29.89
N GLU A 63 0.07 0.59 -28.62
CA GLU A 63 0.19 1.86 -27.90
C GLU A 63 1.65 2.25 -27.73
N ASP A 64 1.94 3.54 -27.88
CA ASP A 64 3.26 4.08 -27.57
C ASP A 64 3.58 3.93 -26.09
N MET A 65 4.85 3.67 -25.79
CA MET A 65 5.34 3.56 -24.42
C MET A 65 5.12 4.87 -23.67
N LEU A 66 4.18 4.86 -22.72
CA LEU A 66 3.92 6.00 -21.86
C LEU A 66 5.10 6.25 -20.91
N LEU A 67 5.61 7.48 -20.94
CA LEU A 67 6.70 7.94 -20.08
C LEU A 67 6.16 8.86 -18.98
N LEU A 68 6.83 8.82 -17.84
CA LEU A 68 6.66 9.78 -16.75
C LEU A 68 7.42 11.08 -17.06
N PRO A 69 7.15 12.19 -16.35
CA PRO A 69 7.91 13.44 -16.49
C PRO A 69 9.43 13.26 -16.32
N SER A 70 9.86 12.24 -15.56
CA SER A 70 11.26 11.87 -15.38
C SER A 70 11.91 11.18 -16.59
N GLY A 71 11.14 10.88 -17.65
CA GLY A 71 11.57 10.12 -18.82
C GLY A 71 11.58 8.60 -18.60
N LYS A 72 11.25 8.11 -17.40
CA LYS A 72 11.13 6.67 -17.14
C LYS A 72 9.80 6.10 -17.65
N PRO A 73 9.71 4.80 -17.95
CA PRO A 73 8.45 4.14 -18.22
C PRO A 73 7.41 4.37 -17.12
N LEU A 74 6.15 4.54 -17.50
CA LEU A 74 5.02 4.47 -16.59
C LEU A 74 4.98 3.09 -15.91
N VAL A 75 5.04 2.02 -16.68
CA VAL A 75 5.07 0.64 -16.17
C VAL A 75 6.52 0.15 -16.17
N PRO A 76 7.14 -0.11 -15.02
CA PRO A 76 8.52 -0.58 -14.96
C PRO A 76 8.69 -1.97 -15.61
N ASP A 77 9.83 -2.21 -16.27
CA ASP A 77 10.07 -3.47 -16.98
C ASP A 77 10.08 -4.70 -16.06
N TYR A 78 10.56 -4.53 -14.82
CA TYR A 78 10.55 -5.62 -13.84
C TYR A 78 9.13 -6.13 -13.55
N ALA A 79 8.09 -5.30 -13.72
CA ALA A 79 6.72 -5.71 -13.44
C ALA A 79 6.23 -6.81 -14.42
N PHE A 80 6.79 -6.85 -15.64
CA PHE A 80 6.48 -7.88 -16.64
C PHE A 80 7.27 -9.17 -16.45
N THR A 81 8.46 -9.12 -15.83
CA THR A 81 9.29 -10.30 -15.61
C THR A 81 9.05 -10.94 -14.24
N PHE A 82 8.53 -10.18 -13.28
CA PHE A 82 8.21 -10.66 -11.93
C PHE A 82 7.21 -11.82 -11.98
N GLU A 83 7.55 -12.95 -11.35
CA GLU A 83 6.75 -14.19 -11.40
C GLU A 83 6.43 -14.64 -12.84
N GLN A 84 7.37 -14.46 -13.79
CA GLN A 84 7.17 -14.75 -15.22
C GLN A 84 6.01 -13.96 -15.85
N GLY A 85 5.73 -12.76 -15.32
CA GLY A 85 4.61 -11.92 -15.73
C GLY A 85 3.24 -12.48 -15.28
N LYS A 86 3.24 -13.54 -14.48
CA LYS A 86 2.06 -14.19 -13.91
C LYS A 86 1.94 -13.76 -12.45
N SER A 87 1.10 -12.77 -12.17
CA SER A 87 0.74 -12.35 -10.81
C SER A 87 -0.21 -13.35 -10.13
N LYS A 88 0.16 -14.64 -10.08
CA LYS A 88 -0.68 -15.75 -9.57
C LYS A 88 -0.85 -15.72 -8.06
N ARG A 89 0.13 -15.21 -7.31
CA ARG A 89 0.06 -15.16 -5.84
C ARG A 89 -0.51 -13.82 -5.42
N TYR A 90 -1.55 -13.85 -4.58
CA TYR A 90 -2.22 -12.66 -4.04
C TYR A 90 -1.21 -11.66 -3.44
N VAL A 91 -0.18 -12.17 -2.73
CA VAL A 91 0.86 -11.40 -2.02
C VAL A 91 1.83 -10.69 -2.98
N TYR A 92 2.11 -11.26 -4.14
CA TYR A 92 3.20 -10.83 -5.03
C TYR A 92 2.67 -10.08 -6.24
N ARG A 93 2.10 -8.89 -5.99
CA ARG A 93 1.44 -8.07 -7.01
C ARG A 93 1.96 -6.63 -6.97
N PRO A 94 2.75 -6.21 -7.98
CA PRO A 94 3.23 -4.84 -8.08
C PRO A 94 2.07 -3.82 -8.15
N PHE A 95 2.24 -2.70 -7.45
CA PHE A 95 1.32 -1.57 -7.38
C PHE A 95 -0.13 -1.97 -7.07
N ALA A 96 -0.32 -3.01 -6.27
CA ALA A 96 -1.65 -3.52 -5.94
C ALA A 96 -2.26 -2.81 -4.72
N ARG A 97 -3.56 -2.54 -4.81
CA ARG A 97 -4.38 -2.00 -3.71
C ARG A 97 -4.94 -3.12 -2.86
N LEU A 98 -4.84 -2.96 -1.54
CA LEU A 98 -5.62 -3.74 -0.60
C LEU A 98 -7.09 -3.33 -0.73
N TRP A 99 -8.01 -4.25 -0.42
CA TRP A 99 -9.44 -3.93 -0.33
C TRP A 99 -10.02 -4.30 1.04
N TRP A 100 -11.15 -3.68 1.38
CA TRP A 100 -11.79 -3.80 2.69
C TRP A 100 -12.21 -5.23 3.06
N ASP A 101 -12.48 -6.07 2.06
CA ASP A 101 -12.89 -7.47 2.24
C ASP A 101 -11.75 -8.47 1.96
N GLU A 102 -10.51 -7.99 1.93
CA GLU A 102 -9.32 -8.80 1.69
C GLU A 102 -8.45 -8.88 2.95
N THR A 103 -7.90 -10.07 3.20
CA THR A 103 -6.92 -10.29 4.27
C THR A 103 -5.51 -10.18 3.72
N VAL A 104 -4.61 -9.51 4.45
CA VAL A 104 -3.17 -9.53 4.13
C VAL A 104 -2.59 -10.83 4.69
N PRO A 105 -2.14 -11.80 3.84
CA PRO A 105 -1.74 -13.12 4.32
C PRO A 105 -0.47 -13.11 5.17
N THR A 106 0.43 -12.16 4.89
CA THR A 106 1.66 -11.94 5.64
C THR A 106 1.97 -10.46 5.58
N VAL A 107 1.88 -9.79 6.72
CA VAL A 107 2.39 -8.42 6.88
C VAL A 107 3.90 -8.54 6.91
N LEU A 108 4.57 -8.10 5.84
CA LEU A 108 6.03 -8.13 5.75
C LEU A 108 6.64 -6.98 6.57
N THR A 109 7.95 -6.95 6.76
CA THR A 109 8.61 -5.91 7.57
C THR A 109 8.72 -4.54 6.88
N PHE A 110 8.28 -4.42 5.62
CA PHE A 110 8.28 -3.15 4.90
C PHE A 110 7.26 -3.12 3.75
N PRO A 111 6.38 -2.09 3.67
CA PRO A 111 5.36 -1.97 2.63
C PRO A 111 5.96 -1.48 1.31
N SER A 112 6.53 -2.38 0.53
CA SER A 112 7.05 -2.06 -0.81
C SER A 112 5.96 -2.16 -1.87
N CYS A 113 5.66 -1.06 -2.55
CA CYS A 113 4.68 -1.06 -3.64
C CYS A 113 5.15 -1.83 -4.89
N HIS A 114 6.43 -2.15 -5.02
CA HIS A 114 6.98 -2.78 -6.23
C HIS A 114 6.72 -4.28 -6.30
N ASN A 115 6.48 -4.94 -5.17
CA ASN A 115 6.36 -6.40 -5.10
C ASN A 115 5.24 -6.89 -4.18
N GLN A 116 4.50 -5.99 -3.53
CA GLN A 116 3.46 -6.35 -2.56
C GLN A 116 2.17 -5.56 -2.75
N VAL A 117 1.07 -6.13 -2.24
CA VAL A 117 -0.20 -5.44 -2.02
C VAL A 117 -0.06 -4.53 -0.81
N ALA A 118 0.39 -3.30 -1.04
CA ALA A 118 0.74 -2.35 0.02
C ALA A 118 0.00 -1.00 -0.10
N LEU A 119 -0.79 -0.79 -1.15
CA LEU A 119 -1.50 0.47 -1.36
C LEU A 119 -2.82 0.51 -0.58
N HIS A 120 -3.15 1.69 -0.05
CA HIS A 120 -4.42 1.92 0.62
C HIS A 120 -5.60 1.75 -0.36
N PRO A 121 -6.75 1.21 0.08
CA PRO A 121 -7.91 0.96 -0.80
C PRO A 121 -8.36 2.20 -1.57
N GLU A 122 -8.40 3.35 -0.89
CA GLU A 122 -8.99 4.59 -1.44
C GLU A 122 -8.00 5.76 -1.59
N GLN A 123 -6.81 5.66 -0.97
CA GLN A 123 -5.86 6.76 -0.88
C GLN A 123 -4.62 6.44 -1.72
N ASP A 124 -4.02 7.45 -2.33
CA ASP A 124 -2.89 7.30 -3.25
C ASP A 124 -1.56 7.25 -2.48
N ARG A 125 -1.50 6.32 -1.52
CA ARG A 125 -0.37 6.08 -0.64
C ARG A 125 -0.29 4.61 -0.28
N ILE A 126 0.87 4.22 0.24
CA ILE A 126 0.99 2.94 0.94
C ILE A 126 0.32 3.00 2.33
N LEU A 127 0.12 1.82 2.91
CA LEU A 127 -0.32 1.68 4.29
C LEU A 127 0.65 2.39 5.23
N THR A 128 0.09 3.05 6.25
CA THR A 128 0.83 3.71 7.33
C THR A 128 1.38 2.70 8.34
N VAL A 129 2.38 3.12 9.13
CA VAL A 129 2.92 2.31 10.23
C VAL A 129 1.79 1.84 11.15
N ARG A 130 0.86 2.73 11.52
CA ARG A 130 -0.28 2.37 12.37
C ARG A 130 -1.24 1.36 11.73
N GLU A 131 -1.53 1.49 10.43
CA GLU A 131 -2.37 0.51 9.74
C GLU A 131 -1.71 -0.87 9.71
N TYR A 132 -0.39 -0.92 9.47
CA TYR A 132 0.41 -2.15 9.53
C TYR A 132 0.42 -2.77 10.93
N ALA A 133 0.67 -1.95 11.95
CA ALA A 133 0.68 -2.38 13.34
C ALA A 133 -0.68 -2.99 13.75
N ARG A 134 -1.80 -2.40 13.29
CA ARG A 134 -3.14 -2.96 13.52
C ARG A 134 -3.34 -4.32 12.84
N LEU A 135 -2.83 -4.49 11.61
CA LEU A 135 -2.87 -5.78 10.90
C LEU A 135 -2.08 -6.87 11.63
N GLN A 136 -1.04 -6.51 12.38
CA GLN A 136 -0.24 -7.42 13.22
C GLN A 136 -0.80 -7.59 14.64
N GLY A 137 -1.88 -6.88 14.99
CA GLY A 137 -2.52 -6.99 16.30
C GLY A 137 -1.90 -6.12 17.40
N PHE A 138 -1.05 -5.14 17.05
CA PHE A 138 -0.53 -4.20 18.04
C PHE A 138 -1.65 -3.28 18.56
N PRO A 139 -1.69 -3.03 19.87
CA PRO A 139 -2.65 -2.08 20.42
C PRO A 139 -2.31 -0.65 19.98
N ASP A 140 -3.35 0.18 19.82
CA ASP A 140 -3.22 1.57 19.35
C ASP A 140 -2.38 2.47 20.27
N TYR A 141 -2.27 2.12 21.55
CA TYR A 141 -1.44 2.86 22.51
C TYR A 141 0.06 2.55 22.39
N TYR A 142 0.46 1.48 21.70
CA TYR A 142 1.86 1.12 21.52
C TYR A 142 2.54 2.13 20.60
N ARG A 143 3.64 2.75 21.04
CA ARG A 143 4.35 3.77 20.27
C ARG A 143 5.65 3.22 19.69
N PHE A 144 5.83 3.39 18.39
CA PHE A 144 7.06 2.97 17.72
C PHE A 144 8.11 4.09 17.74
N CYS A 145 9.37 3.71 17.97
CA CYS A 145 10.51 4.61 18.02
C CYS A 145 11.40 4.46 16.77
N GLY A 146 12.25 5.46 16.50
CA GLY A 146 13.15 5.47 15.34
C GLY A 146 12.55 6.18 14.11
N THR A 147 13.22 6.01 12.98
CA THR A 147 12.83 6.53 11.67
C THR A 147 11.56 5.85 11.15
N VAL A 148 10.87 6.46 10.20
CA VAL A 148 9.64 5.88 9.61
C VAL A 148 9.91 4.47 9.05
N LYS A 149 11.07 4.25 8.43
CA LYS A 149 11.45 2.94 7.89
C LYS A 149 11.64 1.90 9.00
N GLU A 150 12.33 2.25 10.08
CA GLU A 150 12.57 1.34 11.22
C GLU A 150 11.26 0.95 11.92
N ARG A 151 10.29 1.87 12.00
CA ARG A 151 9.00 1.60 12.62
C ARG A 151 8.16 0.53 11.89
N TYR A 152 8.38 0.29 10.59
CA TYR A 152 7.75 -0.83 9.87
C TYR A 152 8.42 -2.18 10.12
N VAL A 153 9.71 -2.18 10.49
CA VAL A 153 10.48 -3.42 10.68
C VAL A 153 10.22 -4.02 12.07
N VAL A 154 9.91 -3.17 13.04
CA VAL A 154 9.67 -3.54 14.44
C VAL A 154 8.19 -3.76 14.74
N SER A 155 7.29 -3.36 13.83
CA SER A 155 5.89 -3.76 13.84
C SER A 155 5.77 -5.21 13.38
#